data_AF-A0A6Q8PFA7-F1
#
_entry.id   AF-A0A6Q8PFA7-F1
#
_cell.length_a   1.000
_cell.length_b   1.000
_cell.length_c   1.000
_cell.angle_alpha   90.00
_cell.angle_beta   90.00
_cell.angle_gamma   90.00
#
_symmetry.space_group_name_H-M   'P 1'
#
loop_
_entity.id
_entity.type
_entity.pdbx_description
1 polymer ?
#
loop_
_entity_poly.entity_id
_entity_poly.type
_entity_poly.pdbx_seq_one_letter_code
_entity_poly.pdbx_strand_id
1 'polypeptide(L)'
;MFRCGGLAAGALKQKLVPLVRTVCVRSPRQRNRLPGNLFQRWHVPLELQMTRQMASSGASGGKIDNSVLVLIVGLSTVGAGAYAYKTMKEDEKRYNERISGLGLTPEQKQKKAALSASEGEEVPQDKAPSHVPFLLIGGGTAAFAAARSIRARDPGARVLIVSEDPELPYMRPPLSKELWFSDDPNVTKTLRFKQWNGKERSIYFQPPSFYVSAQDLPHIENGGVAVLTGKKVVQLDVRDNMVKLNDGSQITYEKCLIATGGTPRSLSAIDRAGAEVKSRTTLFRKIGDFRSLEKISREVKSITIIGGGFLGSELACALGRKARALGTEVIQLFPEKGNMGKILPEYLSNWTMEKVRREGVKVMPNAIVQSVGVSSGKLLIKLKDGRKVETDHIVAAVGLEPNVELAKTGGLEIDSDFGGFRVNAELQARSNIWVAGDAACFYDIKLGRRRVEHHDHAVE
;
A
#
# COMPACT_ATOMS: atom_id res chain seq x y z
N MET A 1 75.73 -11.00 -8.56
CA MET A 1 76.28 -11.71 -9.73
C MET A 1 75.13 -11.99 -10.69
N PHE A 2 75.23 -11.46 -11.93
CA PHE A 2 74.39 -11.64 -13.14
C PHE A 2 72.85 -11.43 -12.99
N ARG A 3 72.19 -10.36 -13.49
CA ARG A 3 72.06 -9.76 -14.86
C ARG A 3 71.81 -10.83 -15.94
N CYS A 4 70.93 -10.74 -16.94
CA CYS A 4 70.13 -9.68 -17.58
C CYS A 4 69.14 -10.38 -18.56
N GLY A 5 67.94 -9.84 -18.80
CA GLY A 5 67.54 -9.31 -20.14
C GLY A 5 66.39 -10.13 -20.74
N GLY A 6 65.36 -9.63 -21.43
CA GLY A 6 65.10 -8.32 -22.02
C GLY A 6 64.72 -8.48 -23.50
N LEU A 7 63.61 -7.86 -23.93
CA LEU A 7 63.12 -7.60 -25.31
C LEU A 7 62.43 -8.77 -26.06
N ALA A 8 61.48 -8.58 -26.97
CA ALA A 8 60.53 -7.51 -27.32
C ALA A 8 59.62 -8.04 -28.46
N ALA A 9 58.38 -7.52 -28.49
CA ALA A 9 57.52 -7.17 -29.63
C ALA A 9 57.45 -8.03 -30.92
N GLY A 10 56.23 -8.32 -31.37
CA GLY A 10 55.94 -8.59 -32.78
C GLY A 10 54.58 -9.26 -33.03
N ALA A 11 53.56 -8.46 -33.34
CA ALA A 11 52.20 -8.90 -33.64
C ALA A 11 52.07 -9.62 -35.00
N LEU A 12 51.15 -10.60 -35.09
CA LEU A 12 50.33 -10.78 -36.29
C LEU A 12 48.96 -11.41 -35.95
N LYS A 13 47.91 -10.77 -36.48
CA LYS A 13 46.49 -11.11 -36.35
C LYS A 13 46.17 -12.42 -37.07
N GLN A 14 45.29 -13.26 -36.51
CA GLN A 14 44.25 -13.92 -37.28
C GLN A 14 43.04 -14.31 -36.41
N LYS A 15 41.88 -13.90 -36.90
CA LYS A 15 40.52 -14.14 -36.39
C LYS A 15 40.21 -15.65 -36.44
N LEU A 16 39.48 -16.17 -35.45
CA LEU A 16 38.52 -17.27 -35.64
C LEU A 16 37.41 -17.17 -34.57
N VAL A 17 36.18 -17.21 -35.06
CA VAL A 17 34.89 -16.97 -34.39
C VAL A 17 34.43 -18.26 -33.67
N PRO A 18 33.75 -18.19 -32.51
CA PRO A 18 33.25 -19.38 -31.81
C PRO A 18 31.96 -19.92 -32.44
N LEU A 19 31.87 -21.25 -32.50
CA LEU A 19 30.71 -22.04 -32.92
C LEU A 19 29.44 -21.66 -32.13
N VAL A 20 28.43 -21.20 -32.85
CA VAL A 20 27.03 -21.16 -32.40
C VAL A 20 26.38 -22.50 -32.79
N ARG A 21 26.02 -23.32 -31.80
CA ARG A 21 25.15 -24.50 -31.99
C ARG A 21 23.70 -24.04 -32.02
N THR A 22 23.11 -24.03 -33.20
CA THR A 22 21.67 -23.89 -33.43
C THR A 22 21.02 -25.26 -33.24
N VAL A 23 20.16 -25.42 -32.24
CA VAL A 23 19.32 -26.62 -32.09
C VAL A 23 17.99 -26.35 -32.81
N CYS A 24 17.82 -27.00 -33.95
CA CYS A 24 16.59 -27.04 -34.73
C CYS A 24 15.75 -28.22 -34.23
N VAL A 25 14.58 -27.96 -33.65
CA VAL A 25 13.60 -29.02 -33.33
C VAL A 25 12.57 -29.06 -34.45
N ARG A 26 12.69 -30.06 -35.32
CA ARG A 26 11.66 -30.46 -36.30
C ARG A 26 10.72 -31.48 -35.66
N SER A 27 9.43 -31.25 -35.80
CA SER A 27 8.34 -32.17 -35.50
C SER A 27 8.19 -33.25 -36.60
N PRO A 28 7.64 -34.43 -36.30
CA PRO A 28 7.15 -35.35 -37.32
C PRO A 28 5.65 -35.19 -37.56
N ARG A 29 5.26 -35.05 -38.83
CA ARG A 29 3.90 -35.24 -39.35
C ARG A 29 3.68 -36.73 -39.67
N GLN A 30 2.56 -37.29 -39.24
CA GLN A 30 1.90 -38.40 -39.93
C GLN A 30 0.51 -37.94 -40.40
N ARG A 31 0.21 -38.22 -41.66
CA ARG A 31 -1.06 -37.99 -42.35
C ARG A 31 -1.94 -39.23 -42.20
N ASN A 32 -3.24 -39.05 -42.00
CA ASN A 32 -4.26 -39.85 -42.70
C ASN A 32 -5.57 -39.05 -42.85
N ARG A 33 -6.33 -39.45 -43.88
CA ARG A 33 -7.23 -38.65 -44.72
C ARG A 33 -8.65 -38.42 -44.14
N LEU A 34 -9.24 -37.30 -44.59
CA LEU A 34 -10.67 -36.94 -44.54
C LEU A 34 -11.51 -37.74 -45.57
N PRO A 35 -12.86 -37.64 -45.52
CA PRO A 35 -13.58 -36.64 -46.34
C PRO A 35 -14.65 -35.87 -45.53
N GLY A 36 -14.70 -34.53 -45.61
CA GLY A 36 -15.68 -33.77 -46.41
C GLY A 36 -16.85 -33.30 -45.50
N ASN A 37 -17.45 -32.11 -45.57
CA ASN A 37 -17.35 -30.96 -46.45
C ASN A 37 -18.17 -29.80 -45.80
N LEU A 38 -17.99 -28.58 -46.30
CA LEU A 38 -18.96 -27.46 -46.38
C LEU A 38 -19.00 -26.31 -45.33
N PHE A 39 -18.77 -25.10 -45.90
CA PHE A 39 -19.14 -23.73 -45.53
C PHE A 39 -18.50 -23.06 -44.30
N GLN A 40 -18.11 -21.78 -44.27
CA GLN A 40 -17.64 -20.75 -45.23
C GLN A 40 -17.48 -19.45 -44.39
N ARG A 41 -16.33 -18.75 -44.52
CA ARG A 41 -16.07 -17.29 -44.36
C ARG A 41 -16.64 -16.56 -43.10
N TRP A 42 -15.95 -15.62 -42.46
CA TRP A 42 -15.60 -14.28 -42.94
C TRP A 42 -14.27 -13.78 -42.34
N HIS A 43 -13.47 -13.15 -43.19
CA HIS A 43 -12.32 -12.31 -42.84
C HIS A 43 -12.78 -10.84 -42.91
N VAL A 44 -12.28 -9.98 -42.02
CA VAL A 44 -12.35 -8.52 -42.14
C VAL A 44 -10.94 -7.94 -41.87
N PRO A 45 -10.38 -7.06 -42.73
CA PRO A 45 -9.11 -6.37 -42.49
C PRO A 45 -9.27 -4.98 -41.85
N LEU A 46 -8.16 -4.46 -41.32
CA LEU A 46 -8.00 -3.19 -40.59
C LEU A 46 -7.35 -2.09 -41.46
N GLU A 47 -7.69 -0.83 -41.14
CA GLU A 47 -7.19 0.48 -41.64
C GLU A 47 -7.73 0.96 -43.01
N LEU A 48 -8.09 2.23 -43.27
CA LEU A 48 -7.58 3.53 -42.78
C LEU A 48 -8.58 4.67 -43.11
N GLN A 49 -8.47 5.79 -42.38
CA GLN A 49 -8.90 7.18 -42.67
C GLN A 49 -10.21 7.76 -42.09
N MET A 50 -9.98 8.76 -41.24
CA MET A 50 -10.90 9.77 -40.72
C MET A 50 -11.54 10.60 -41.84
N THR A 51 -12.86 10.80 -41.80
CA THR A 51 -13.49 12.14 -41.83
C THR A 51 -15.01 12.03 -41.64
N ARG A 52 -15.53 12.91 -40.77
CA ARG A 52 -16.91 13.43 -40.61
C ARG A 52 -18.06 12.66 -41.30
N GLN A 53 -19.00 12.15 -40.50
CA GLN A 53 -20.38 12.67 -40.40
C GLN A 53 -21.18 11.81 -39.38
N MET A 54 -21.62 12.44 -38.28
CA MET A 54 -22.68 11.87 -37.45
C MET A 54 -24.02 12.12 -38.16
N ALA A 55 -24.70 11.05 -38.56
CA ALA A 55 -26.11 11.08 -38.89
C ALA A 55 -26.88 10.51 -37.70
N SER A 56 -27.57 11.38 -36.95
CA SER A 56 -28.62 10.95 -36.03
C SER A 56 -29.89 10.66 -36.83
N SER A 57 -30.51 9.53 -36.52
CA SER A 57 -31.83 9.08 -36.94
C SER A 57 -32.88 10.20 -36.89
N GLY A 58 -33.66 10.31 -37.97
CA GLY A 58 -34.74 11.27 -38.12
C GLY A 58 -35.90 11.01 -37.16
N ALA A 59 -36.35 12.09 -36.53
CA ALA A 59 -37.70 12.24 -36.00
C ALA A 59 -38.33 13.48 -36.66
N SER A 60 -39.61 13.37 -36.98
CA SER A 60 -40.40 14.30 -37.79
C SER A 60 -40.32 15.75 -37.32
N GLY A 61 -40.07 16.66 -38.27
CA GLY A 61 -40.05 18.11 -38.04
C GLY A 61 -41.41 18.66 -37.66
N GLY A 62 -41.62 18.87 -36.36
CA GLY A 62 -42.54 19.88 -35.84
C GLY A 62 -41.75 21.18 -35.61
N LYS A 63 -42.19 22.29 -36.20
CA LYS A 63 -41.61 23.62 -35.94
C LYS A 63 -41.78 23.94 -34.45
N ILE A 64 -40.68 23.89 -33.69
CA ILE A 64 -40.65 24.46 -32.34
C ILE A 64 -40.68 25.98 -32.53
N ASP A 65 -41.74 26.62 -32.06
CA ASP A 65 -41.90 28.07 -32.15
C ASP A 65 -40.71 28.78 -31.48
N ASN A 66 -40.21 29.84 -32.12
CA ASN A 66 -39.10 30.64 -31.60
C ASN A 66 -39.37 31.19 -30.19
N SER A 67 -40.65 31.37 -29.81
CA SER A 67 -41.06 31.74 -28.46
C SER A 67 -40.72 30.68 -27.42
N VAL A 68 -40.83 29.39 -27.75
CA VAL A 68 -40.50 28.28 -26.85
C VAL A 68 -38.98 28.16 -26.65
N LEU A 69 -38.21 28.37 -27.72
CA LEU A 69 -36.74 28.42 -27.64
C LEU A 69 -36.24 29.59 -26.79
N VAL A 70 -36.83 30.78 -26.94
CA VAL A 70 -36.53 31.95 -26.09
C VAL A 70 -36.88 31.67 -24.63
N LEU A 71 -37.96 30.92 -24.37
CA LEU A 71 -38.41 30.58 -23.03
C LEU A 71 -37.48 29.54 -22.35
N ILE A 72 -37.02 28.53 -23.09
CA ILE A 72 -36.03 27.55 -22.60
C ILE A 72 -34.69 28.25 -22.30
N VAL A 73 -34.22 29.10 -23.21
CA VAL A 73 -32.97 29.85 -23.01
C VAL A 73 -33.13 30.82 -21.82
N GLY A 74 -34.26 31.53 -21.72
CA GLY A 74 -34.56 32.41 -20.59
C GLY A 74 -34.61 31.69 -19.25
N LEU A 75 -35.21 30.51 -19.17
CA LEU A 75 -35.25 29.71 -17.93
C LEU A 75 -33.85 29.20 -17.55
N SER A 76 -33.04 28.79 -18.52
CA SER A 76 -31.68 28.31 -18.27
C SER A 76 -30.73 29.42 -17.78
N THR A 77 -30.85 30.64 -18.29
CA THR A 77 -30.05 31.78 -17.86
C THR A 77 -30.47 32.28 -16.47
N VAL A 78 -31.77 32.29 -16.17
CA VAL A 78 -32.27 32.61 -14.83
C VAL A 78 -31.83 31.57 -13.80
N GLY A 79 -31.88 30.27 -14.14
CA GLY A 79 -31.38 29.20 -13.27
C GLY A 79 -29.88 29.32 -12.97
N ALA A 80 -29.07 29.62 -14.00
CA ALA A 80 -27.64 29.86 -13.83
C ALA A 80 -27.35 31.12 -12.98
N GLY A 81 -28.12 32.20 -13.17
CA GLY A 81 -28.03 33.41 -12.36
C GLY A 81 -28.40 33.19 -10.90
N ALA A 82 -29.46 32.43 -10.63
CA ALA A 82 -29.88 32.07 -9.27
C ALA A 82 -28.86 31.18 -8.56
N TYR A 83 -28.26 30.22 -9.28
CA TYR A 83 -27.17 29.38 -8.76
C TYR A 83 -25.95 30.24 -8.41
N ALA A 84 -25.50 31.11 -9.33
CA ALA A 84 -24.38 32.01 -9.11
C ALA A 84 -24.60 32.94 -7.90
N TYR A 85 -25.79 33.54 -7.79
CA TYR A 85 -26.17 34.38 -6.66
C TYR A 85 -26.15 33.61 -5.34
N LYS A 86 -26.66 32.37 -5.31
CA LYS A 86 -26.63 31.52 -4.12
C LYS A 86 -25.20 31.20 -3.68
N THR A 87 -24.33 30.82 -4.62
CA THR A 87 -22.90 30.59 -4.31
C THR A 87 -22.20 31.85 -3.81
N MET A 88 -22.46 33.02 -4.40
CA MET A 88 -21.85 34.28 -3.95
C MET A 88 -22.35 34.68 -2.54
N LYS A 89 -23.64 34.47 -2.23
CA LYS A 89 -24.20 34.74 -0.90
C LYS A 89 -23.68 33.78 0.17
N GLU A 90 -23.42 32.53 -0.19
CA GLU A 90 -22.76 31.55 0.70
C GLU A 90 -21.30 31.92 0.97
N ASP A 91 -20.58 32.41 -0.05
CA ASP A 91 -19.21 32.91 0.11
C ASP A 91 -19.15 34.23 0.91
N GLU A 92 -20.14 35.11 0.78
CA GLU A 92 -20.25 36.33 1.60
C GLU A 92 -20.48 36.00 3.08
N LYS A 93 -21.31 35.00 3.39
CA LYS A 93 -21.45 34.49 4.78
C LYS A 93 -20.14 33.93 5.31
N ARG A 94 -19.43 33.13 4.50
CA ARG A 94 -18.14 32.52 4.86
C ARG A 94 -17.03 33.58 5.03
N TYR A 95 -17.10 34.68 4.27
CA TYR A 95 -16.22 35.84 4.42
C TYR A 95 -16.52 36.62 5.71
N ASN A 96 -17.80 36.90 5.99
CA ASN A 96 -18.23 37.59 7.20
C ASN A 96 -17.91 36.80 8.48
N GLU A 97 -18.04 35.46 8.45
CA GLU A 97 -17.58 34.57 9.53
C GLU A 97 -16.07 34.69 9.78
N ARG A 98 -15.25 34.75 8.72
CA ARG A 98 -13.79 34.93 8.83
C ARG A 98 -13.40 36.31 9.38
N ILE A 99 -14.10 37.37 8.96
CA ILE A 99 -13.85 38.73 9.43
C ILE A 99 -14.27 38.90 10.90
N SER A 100 -15.36 38.25 11.33
CA SER A 100 -15.78 38.27 12.74
C SER A 100 -14.75 37.66 13.70
N GLY A 101 -13.88 36.76 13.22
CA GLY A 101 -12.77 36.18 13.99
C GLY A 101 -11.47 37.00 13.99
N LEU A 102 -11.36 38.00 13.10
CA LEU A 102 -10.15 38.81 12.94
C LEU A 102 -10.08 40.01 13.92
N GLY A 103 -11.21 40.41 14.51
CA GLY A 103 -11.30 41.52 15.47
C GLY A 103 -11.06 41.18 16.95
N LEU A 104 -10.73 39.92 17.28
CA LEU A 104 -10.52 39.50 18.66
C LEU A 104 -9.14 39.89 19.18
N THR A 105 -9.08 40.55 20.33
CA THR A 105 -7.82 40.88 21.00
C THR A 105 -7.10 39.60 21.46
N PRO A 106 -5.76 39.63 21.65
CA PRO A 106 -4.99 38.46 22.09
C PRO A 106 -5.53 37.80 23.38
N GLU A 107 -6.02 38.61 24.33
CA GLU A 107 -6.66 38.15 25.56
C GLU A 107 -8.00 37.46 25.31
N GLN A 108 -8.80 37.94 24.36
CA GLN A 108 -10.07 37.29 23.97
C GLN A 108 -9.83 35.98 23.24
N LYS A 109 -8.76 35.87 22.43
CA LYS A 109 -8.34 34.60 21.81
C LYS A 109 -7.85 33.60 22.86
N GLN A 110 -7.11 34.06 23.87
CA GLN A 110 -6.71 33.21 25.01
C GLN A 110 -7.89 32.79 25.87
N LYS A 111 -8.85 33.67 26.15
CA LYS A 111 -10.05 33.33 26.92
C LYS A 111 -10.96 32.35 26.18
N LYS A 112 -11.10 32.50 24.85
CA LYS A 112 -11.84 31.55 24.00
C LYS A 112 -11.12 30.20 23.88
N ALA A 113 -9.79 30.21 23.78
CA ALA A 113 -8.97 28.99 23.79
C ALA A 113 -8.95 28.30 25.17
N ALA A 114 -9.04 29.06 26.27
CA ALA A 114 -9.14 28.54 27.63
C ALA A 114 -10.53 27.97 27.93
N LEU A 115 -11.60 28.60 27.42
CA LEU A 115 -12.98 28.09 27.49
C LEU A 115 -13.14 26.81 26.64
N SER A 116 -12.52 26.73 25.45
CA SER A 116 -12.48 25.49 24.65
C SER A 116 -11.51 24.43 25.17
N ALA A 117 -10.65 24.78 26.13
CA ALA A 117 -9.75 23.83 26.80
C ALA A 117 -10.32 23.33 28.15
N SER A 118 -11.29 24.05 28.73
CA SER A 118 -12.01 23.62 29.95
C SER A 118 -13.19 22.70 29.68
N GLU A 119 -13.70 22.69 28.44
CA GLU A 119 -14.57 21.63 27.94
C GLU A 119 -13.67 20.67 27.16
N GLY A 120 -13.27 19.57 27.80
CA GLY A 120 -12.73 18.45 27.04
C GLY A 120 -13.81 17.98 26.07
N GLU A 121 -13.71 18.37 24.80
CA GLU A 121 -14.43 17.68 23.73
C GLU A 121 -13.95 16.24 23.74
N GLU A 122 -14.73 15.37 24.39
CA GLU A 122 -14.69 13.94 24.13
C GLU A 122 -14.83 13.77 22.62
N VAL A 123 -13.80 13.23 21.97
CA VAL A 123 -13.91 12.74 20.60
C VAL A 123 -15.14 11.82 20.58
N PRO A 124 -16.17 12.09 19.76
CA PRO A 124 -17.37 11.26 19.75
C PRO A 124 -16.95 9.80 19.59
N GLN A 125 -17.27 8.97 20.57
CA GLN A 125 -17.03 7.54 20.44
C GLN A 125 -17.86 7.07 19.25
N ASP A 126 -17.21 6.75 18.13
CA ASP A 126 -17.86 6.12 16.98
C ASP A 126 -18.41 4.77 17.43
N LYS A 127 -19.68 4.77 17.83
CA LYS A 127 -20.38 3.60 18.33
C LYS A 127 -20.61 2.64 17.16
N ALA A 128 -20.25 1.37 17.39
CA ALA A 128 -20.43 0.33 16.39
C ALA A 128 -21.93 0.09 16.12
N PRO A 129 -22.37 0.04 14.85
CA PRO A 129 -23.74 -0.37 14.53
C PRO A 129 -23.92 -1.87 14.83
N SER A 130 -25.15 -2.28 15.17
CA SER A 130 -25.46 -3.69 15.43
C SER A 130 -25.50 -4.55 14.15
N HIS A 131 -25.70 -3.92 12.99
CA HIS A 131 -25.81 -4.58 11.70
C HIS A 131 -25.23 -3.71 10.56
N VAL A 132 -24.64 -4.33 9.54
CA VAL A 132 -24.22 -3.67 8.30
C VAL A 132 -24.34 -4.60 7.09
N PRO A 133 -24.83 -4.13 5.93
CA PRO A 133 -24.87 -4.95 4.72
C PRO A 133 -23.49 -5.44 4.27
N PHE A 134 -22.51 -4.54 4.20
CA PHE A 134 -21.13 -4.86 3.80
C PHE A 134 -20.14 -4.57 4.93
N LEU A 135 -19.57 -5.63 5.50
CA LEU A 135 -18.54 -5.55 6.53
C LEU A 135 -17.15 -5.84 5.94
N LEU A 136 -16.22 -4.92 6.07
CA LEU A 136 -14.83 -5.09 5.64
C LEU A 136 -13.90 -5.11 6.86
N ILE A 137 -13.20 -6.23 7.07
CA ILE A 137 -12.31 -6.45 8.21
C ILE A 137 -10.87 -6.09 7.81
N GLY A 138 -10.36 -4.99 8.35
CA GLY A 138 -9.04 -4.42 8.06
C GLY A 138 -9.14 -3.13 7.26
N GLY A 139 -8.46 -2.06 7.69
CA GLY A 139 -8.49 -0.73 7.05
C GLY A 139 -7.43 -0.49 5.97
N GLY A 140 -7.02 -1.53 5.24
CA GLY A 140 -5.91 -1.47 4.27
C GLY A 140 -6.30 -1.09 2.85
N THR A 141 -5.36 -1.29 1.91
CA THR A 141 -5.57 -1.07 0.46
C THR A 141 -6.74 -1.89 -0.09
N ALA A 142 -6.79 -3.18 0.22
CA ALA A 142 -7.83 -4.09 -0.29
C ALA A 142 -9.23 -3.71 0.20
N ALA A 143 -9.40 -3.41 1.49
CA ALA A 143 -10.70 -2.98 1.99
C ALA A 143 -11.15 -1.66 1.37
N PHE A 144 -10.24 -0.71 1.18
CA PHE A 144 -10.59 0.56 0.54
C PHE A 144 -10.97 0.39 -0.94
N ALA A 145 -10.25 -0.44 -1.69
CA ALA A 145 -10.60 -0.78 -3.07
C ALA A 145 -11.97 -1.48 -3.15
N ALA A 146 -12.24 -2.42 -2.25
CA ALA A 146 -13.53 -3.09 -2.16
C ALA A 146 -14.67 -2.13 -1.81
N ALA A 147 -14.49 -1.24 -0.82
CA ALA A 147 -15.48 -0.23 -0.46
C ALA A 147 -15.84 0.67 -1.64
N ARG A 148 -14.83 1.10 -2.41
CA ARG A 148 -15.03 1.87 -3.64
C ARG A 148 -15.78 1.05 -4.69
N SER A 149 -15.39 -0.20 -4.92
CA SER A 149 -16.04 -1.09 -5.90
C SER A 149 -17.50 -1.33 -5.57
N ILE A 150 -17.80 -1.62 -4.30
CA ILE A 150 -19.17 -1.78 -3.80
C ILE A 150 -20.00 -0.53 -4.06
N ARG A 151 -19.53 0.65 -3.65
CA ARG A 151 -20.24 1.93 -3.86
C ARG A 151 -20.39 2.32 -5.33
N ALA A 152 -19.45 1.92 -6.19
CA ALA A 152 -19.54 2.16 -7.63
C ALA A 152 -20.60 1.28 -8.31
N ARG A 153 -20.81 0.06 -7.82
CA ARG A 153 -21.81 -0.88 -8.35
C ARG A 153 -23.18 -0.72 -7.71
N ASP A 154 -23.21 -0.29 -6.45
CA ASP A 154 -24.40 0.03 -5.68
C ASP A 154 -24.22 1.41 -5.01
N PRO A 155 -24.71 2.50 -5.64
CA PRO A 155 -24.64 3.85 -5.11
C PRO A 155 -25.39 4.06 -3.79
N GLY A 156 -26.23 3.13 -3.35
CA GLY A 156 -26.94 3.16 -2.07
C GLY A 156 -26.27 2.34 -0.96
N ALA A 157 -25.18 1.62 -1.26
CA ALA A 157 -24.56 0.67 -0.34
C ALA A 157 -24.09 1.31 0.98
N ARG A 158 -24.26 0.56 2.06
CA ARG A 158 -23.79 0.89 3.42
C ARG A 158 -22.62 -0.02 3.78
N VAL A 159 -21.42 0.56 3.83
CA VAL A 159 -20.17 -0.19 4.01
C VAL A 159 -19.49 0.22 5.30
N LEU A 160 -19.14 -0.74 6.14
CA LEU A 160 -18.37 -0.51 7.36
C LEU A 160 -16.98 -1.15 7.23
N ILE A 161 -15.94 -0.34 7.42
CA ILE A 161 -14.57 -0.81 7.56
C ILE A 161 -14.24 -0.85 9.06
N VAL A 162 -13.78 -1.99 9.57
CA VAL A 162 -13.26 -2.11 10.93
C VAL A 162 -11.74 -2.19 10.87
N SER A 163 -11.05 -1.23 11.49
CA SER A 163 -9.59 -1.09 11.44
C SER A 163 -8.99 -1.12 12.85
N GLU A 164 -8.05 -2.04 13.09
CA GLU A 164 -7.30 -2.05 14.37
C GLU A 164 -6.34 -0.86 14.49
N ASP A 165 -5.94 -0.28 13.36
CA ASP A 165 -5.05 0.88 13.31
C ASP A 165 -5.86 2.16 13.65
N PRO A 166 -5.23 3.15 14.32
CA PRO A 166 -5.88 4.42 14.63
C PRO A 166 -6.09 5.30 13.38
N GLU A 167 -5.35 5.05 12.30
CA GLU A 167 -5.47 5.81 11.06
C GLU A 167 -6.59 5.31 10.13
N LEU A 168 -7.18 6.24 9.38
CA LEU A 168 -8.04 5.94 8.22
C LEU A 168 -7.24 5.25 7.10
N PRO A 169 -7.91 4.57 6.14
CA PRO A 169 -7.22 3.84 5.07
C PRO A 169 -6.20 4.66 4.28
N TYR A 170 -4.98 4.12 4.17
CA TYR A 170 -3.83 4.76 3.51
C TYR A 170 -3.00 3.77 2.69
N MET A 171 -2.20 4.28 1.75
CA MET A 171 -1.28 3.49 0.93
C MET A 171 0.08 3.34 1.61
N ARG A 172 0.65 2.13 1.60
CA ARG A 172 1.92 1.84 2.26
C ARG A 172 3.19 2.17 1.46
N PRO A 173 3.23 2.11 0.11
CA PRO A 173 4.48 2.30 -0.64
C PRO A 173 5.28 3.58 -0.35
N PRO A 174 4.65 4.75 -0.09
CA PRO A 174 5.38 5.99 0.24
C PRO A 174 6.14 5.92 1.57
N LEU A 175 5.77 5.02 2.50
CA LEU A 175 6.38 4.91 3.83
C LEU A 175 7.87 4.56 3.80
N SER A 176 8.34 3.86 2.76
CA SER A 176 9.76 3.51 2.55
C SER A 176 10.41 4.29 1.40
N LYS A 177 9.67 5.24 0.79
CA LYS A 177 10.06 5.95 -0.42
C LYS A 177 9.94 7.47 -0.23
N GLU A 178 9.00 8.12 -0.92
CA GLU A 178 8.92 9.57 -1.08
C GLU A 178 8.87 10.36 0.24
N LEU A 179 8.27 9.79 1.30
CA LEU A 179 8.21 10.44 2.61
C LEU A 179 9.60 10.72 3.21
N TRP A 180 10.60 9.90 2.87
CA TRP A 180 11.99 10.09 3.29
C TRP A 180 12.76 11.11 2.44
N PHE A 181 12.20 11.51 1.30
CA PHE A 181 12.86 12.39 0.35
C PHE A 181 12.41 13.86 0.48
N SER A 182 11.71 14.18 1.57
CA SER A 182 11.29 15.52 1.93
C SER A 182 12.28 16.22 2.87
N ASP A 183 12.42 17.53 2.69
CA ASP A 183 13.10 18.45 3.60
C ASP A 183 12.10 19.22 4.49
N ASP A 184 10.79 19.06 4.27
CA ASP A 184 9.75 19.63 5.12
C ASP A 184 9.62 18.84 6.43
N PRO A 185 9.93 19.44 7.60
CA PRO A 185 9.83 18.75 8.89
C PRO A 185 8.38 18.40 9.26
N ASN A 186 7.38 19.05 8.66
CA ASN A 186 5.97 18.76 8.90
C ASN A 186 5.47 17.50 8.17
N VAL A 187 6.29 16.88 7.31
CA VAL A 187 5.94 15.66 6.57
C VAL A 187 5.49 14.53 7.50
N THR A 188 6.06 14.43 8.70
CA THR A 188 5.72 13.42 9.72
C THR A 188 4.34 13.64 10.34
N LYS A 189 3.85 14.89 10.33
CA LYS A 189 2.52 15.28 10.80
C LYS A 189 1.48 15.16 9.70
N THR A 190 1.74 15.76 8.54
CA THR A 190 0.78 15.87 7.44
C THR A 190 0.65 14.58 6.63
N LEU A 191 1.74 13.79 6.54
CA LEU A 191 1.86 12.62 5.67
C LEU A 191 1.50 12.93 4.21
N ARG A 192 1.78 14.16 3.78
CA ARG A 192 1.73 14.59 2.39
C ARG A 192 3.15 14.55 1.84
N PHE A 193 3.33 13.83 0.74
CA PHE A 193 4.65 13.64 0.12
C PHE A 193 4.66 14.23 -1.29
N LYS A 194 5.84 14.65 -1.74
CA LYS A 194 6.07 15.01 -3.13
C LYS A 194 6.47 13.77 -3.91
N GLN A 195 5.75 13.49 -4.98
CA GLN A 195 6.17 12.49 -5.96
C GLN A 195 7.49 12.92 -6.62
N TRP A 196 8.14 12.00 -7.34
CA TRP A 196 9.37 12.30 -8.08
C TRP A 196 9.21 13.41 -9.13
N ASN A 197 7.99 13.66 -9.61
CA ASN A 197 7.65 14.78 -10.51
C ASN A 197 7.38 16.11 -9.78
N GLY A 198 7.52 16.16 -8.45
CA GLY A 198 7.29 17.32 -7.61
C GLY A 198 5.84 17.54 -7.15
N LYS A 199 4.85 16.82 -7.71
CA LYS A 199 3.43 16.97 -7.31
C LYS A 199 3.19 16.38 -5.93
N GLU A 200 2.43 17.09 -5.11
CA GLU A 200 2.02 16.60 -3.80
C GLU A 200 0.90 15.57 -3.89
N ARG A 201 0.96 14.57 -3.00
CA ARG A 201 -0.09 13.57 -2.80
C ARG A 201 -0.21 13.26 -1.30
N SER A 202 -1.44 13.01 -0.85
CA SER A 202 -1.67 12.45 0.49
C SER A 202 -1.41 10.95 0.51
N ILE A 203 -0.88 10.43 1.62
CA ILE A 203 -0.82 8.98 1.84
C ILE A 203 -2.22 8.36 1.97
N TYR A 204 -3.20 9.11 2.47
CA TYR A 204 -4.58 8.66 2.63
C TYR A 204 -5.25 8.52 1.27
N PHE A 205 -6.12 7.51 1.13
CA PHE A 205 -6.75 7.24 -0.16
C PHE A 205 -7.80 8.28 -0.57
N GLN A 206 -8.45 8.92 0.40
CA GLN A 206 -9.42 9.99 0.20
C GLN A 206 -9.45 10.92 1.42
N PRO A 207 -10.02 12.14 1.31
CA PRO A 207 -10.20 13.04 2.45
C PRO A 207 -11.07 12.42 3.56
N PRO A 208 -10.79 12.70 4.85
CA PRO A 208 -11.61 12.19 5.95
C PRO A 208 -13.10 12.52 5.85
N SER A 209 -13.43 13.70 5.33
CA SER A 209 -14.82 14.18 5.16
C SER A 209 -15.65 13.38 4.14
N PHE A 210 -15.04 12.45 3.40
CA PHE A 210 -15.75 11.58 2.47
C PHE A 210 -16.29 10.31 3.15
N TYR A 211 -15.89 10.06 4.39
CA TYR A 211 -16.46 9.00 5.21
C TYR A 211 -17.63 9.54 6.02
N VAL A 212 -18.62 8.68 6.26
CA VAL A 212 -19.74 8.96 7.17
C VAL A 212 -19.42 8.38 8.55
N SER A 213 -20.07 8.87 9.60
CA SER A 213 -19.89 8.29 10.94
C SER A 213 -20.45 6.85 10.98
N ALA A 214 -19.89 6.00 11.84
CA ALA A 214 -20.40 4.65 12.02
C ALA A 214 -21.83 4.62 12.60
N GLN A 215 -22.18 5.65 13.37
CA GLN A 215 -23.49 5.83 13.98
C GLN A 215 -24.57 6.19 12.96
N ASP A 216 -24.23 7.01 11.95
CA ASP A 216 -25.19 7.44 10.92
C ASP A 216 -25.33 6.42 9.78
N LEU A 217 -24.32 5.56 9.59
CA LEU A 217 -24.27 4.58 8.50
C LEU A 217 -25.56 3.75 8.29
N PRO A 218 -26.28 3.29 9.34
CA PRO A 218 -27.48 2.48 9.17
C PRO A 218 -28.64 3.21 8.48
N HIS A 219 -28.73 4.54 8.63
CA HIS A 219 -29.92 5.31 8.24
C HIS A 219 -29.64 6.50 7.33
N ILE A 220 -28.38 6.91 7.16
CA ILE A 220 -28.02 8.05 6.31
C ILE A 220 -28.55 7.85 4.88
N GLU A 221 -29.07 8.94 4.30
CA GLU A 221 -29.59 8.95 2.94
C GLU A 221 -28.48 8.57 1.95
N ASN A 222 -28.80 7.77 0.94
CA ASN A 222 -27.87 7.27 -0.08
C ASN A 222 -26.69 6.42 0.45
N GLY A 223 -26.69 6.03 1.73
CA GLY A 223 -25.66 5.20 2.33
C GLY A 223 -24.28 5.89 2.39
N GLY A 224 -23.21 5.10 2.47
CA GLY A 224 -21.87 5.64 2.62
C GLY A 224 -20.85 4.59 3.05
N VAL A 225 -19.64 5.06 3.31
CA VAL A 225 -18.55 4.26 3.89
C VAL A 225 -18.18 4.85 5.24
N ALA A 226 -18.27 4.05 6.31
CA ALA A 226 -17.77 4.41 7.63
C ALA A 226 -16.52 3.60 7.98
N VAL A 227 -15.68 4.14 8.86
CA VAL A 227 -14.48 3.47 9.35
C VAL A 227 -14.46 3.51 10.88
N LEU A 228 -14.49 2.35 11.53
CA LEU A 228 -14.22 2.21 12.96
C LEU A 228 -12.72 1.99 13.17
N THR A 229 -11.99 3.04 13.55
CA THR A 229 -10.55 2.98 13.85
C THR A 229 -10.29 2.53 15.28
N GLY A 230 -9.10 1.97 15.55
CA GLY A 230 -8.73 1.46 16.87
C GLY A 230 -9.59 0.30 17.37
N LYS A 231 -10.34 -0.37 16.48
CA LYS A 231 -11.21 -1.51 16.80
C LYS A 231 -10.73 -2.75 16.09
N LYS A 232 -10.52 -3.83 16.84
CA LYS A 232 -10.07 -5.11 16.30
C LYS A 232 -11.20 -6.12 16.33
N VAL A 233 -11.46 -6.76 15.19
CA VAL A 233 -12.29 -7.97 15.16
C VAL A 233 -11.49 -9.12 15.77
N VAL A 234 -12.02 -9.73 16.83
CA VAL A 234 -11.36 -10.81 17.57
C VAL A 234 -12.03 -12.17 17.40
N GLN A 235 -13.28 -12.17 16.94
CA GLN A 235 -14.05 -13.39 16.68
C GLN A 235 -14.89 -13.19 15.42
N LEU A 236 -14.94 -14.23 14.59
CA LEU A 236 -15.80 -14.35 13.42
C LEU A 236 -16.70 -15.57 13.60
N ASP A 237 -18.01 -15.37 13.67
CA ASP A 237 -19.02 -16.42 13.63
C ASP A 237 -19.64 -16.48 12.23
N VAL A 238 -19.23 -17.49 11.47
CA VAL A 238 -19.65 -17.67 10.08
C VAL A 238 -21.10 -18.13 9.98
N ARG A 239 -21.60 -18.92 10.95
CA ARG A 239 -22.97 -19.47 10.89
C ARG A 239 -23.98 -18.38 11.18
N ASP A 240 -23.69 -17.55 12.18
CA ASP A 240 -24.61 -16.51 12.67
C ASP A 240 -24.36 -15.15 11.98
N ASN A 241 -23.49 -15.11 10.97
CA ASN A 241 -23.08 -13.91 10.22
C ASN A 241 -22.72 -12.74 11.14
N MET A 242 -21.83 -12.98 12.09
CA MET A 242 -21.55 -12.02 13.17
C MET A 242 -20.06 -11.94 13.46
N VAL A 243 -19.60 -10.74 13.82
CA VAL A 243 -18.26 -10.52 14.36
C VAL A 243 -18.33 -9.95 15.76
N LYS A 244 -17.32 -10.26 16.58
CA LYS A 244 -17.11 -9.62 17.88
C LYS A 244 -15.84 -8.77 17.85
N LEU A 245 -15.96 -7.55 18.37
CA LEU A 245 -14.84 -6.63 18.52
C LEU A 245 -14.13 -6.83 19.87
N ASN A 246 -12.92 -6.27 20.00
CA ASN A 246 -12.11 -6.34 21.22
C ASN A 246 -12.73 -5.66 22.44
N ASP A 247 -13.69 -4.75 22.24
CA ASP A 247 -14.46 -4.10 23.31
C ASP A 247 -15.76 -4.85 23.67
N GLY A 248 -16.01 -5.99 23.04
CA GLY A 248 -17.20 -6.81 23.25
C GLY A 248 -18.39 -6.47 22.34
N SER A 249 -18.33 -5.39 21.56
CA SER A 249 -19.37 -5.04 20.58
C SER A 249 -19.57 -6.18 19.57
N GLN A 250 -20.82 -6.39 19.15
CA GLN A 250 -21.18 -7.40 18.16
C GLN A 250 -21.81 -6.72 16.95
N ILE A 251 -21.38 -7.15 15.76
CA ILE A 251 -21.86 -6.60 14.49
C ILE A 251 -22.26 -7.78 13.60
N THR A 252 -23.52 -7.81 13.18
CA THR A 252 -23.99 -8.76 12.17
C THR A 252 -23.78 -8.21 10.77
N TYR A 253 -23.62 -9.09 9.77
CA TYR A 253 -23.36 -8.70 8.40
C TYR A 253 -24.16 -9.51 7.37
N GLU A 254 -24.37 -8.96 6.17
CA GLU A 254 -24.89 -9.73 5.04
C GLU A 254 -23.74 -10.34 4.23
N LYS A 255 -22.75 -9.50 3.86
CA LYS A 255 -21.54 -9.88 3.14
C LYS A 255 -20.30 -9.37 3.84
N CYS A 256 -19.27 -10.21 3.94
CA CYS A 256 -18.03 -9.90 4.63
C CYS A 256 -16.81 -10.02 3.71
N LEU A 257 -15.86 -9.08 3.84
CA LEU A 257 -14.53 -9.18 3.28
C LEU A 257 -13.49 -9.23 4.40
N ILE A 258 -12.62 -10.24 4.36
CA ILE A 258 -11.41 -10.30 5.18
C ILE A 258 -10.25 -9.67 4.39
N ALA A 259 -9.76 -8.53 4.87
CA ALA A 259 -8.66 -7.76 4.29
C ALA A 259 -7.62 -7.40 5.36
N THR A 260 -7.33 -8.37 6.25
CA THR A 260 -6.50 -8.22 7.46
C THR A 260 -5.01 -8.05 7.19
N GLY A 261 -4.58 -8.22 5.93
CA GLY A 261 -3.19 -8.08 5.53
C GLY A 261 -2.27 -9.09 6.21
N GLY A 262 -1.18 -8.60 6.80
CA GLY A 262 -0.25 -9.44 7.54
C GLY A 262 0.59 -8.67 8.56
N THR A 263 1.28 -9.43 9.39
CA THR A 263 2.18 -8.98 10.45
C THR A 263 3.63 -9.22 10.04
N PRO A 264 4.54 -8.22 10.18
CA PRO A 264 5.94 -8.42 9.85
C PRO A 264 6.57 -9.55 10.66
N ARG A 265 7.42 -10.35 10.02
CA ARG A 265 8.19 -11.38 10.72
C ARG A 265 9.24 -10.74 11.62
N SER A 266 9.34 -11.26 12.84
CA SER A 266 10.50 -11.04 13.70
C SER A 266 11.64 -11.98 13.31
N LEU A 267 12.83 -11.74 13.86
CA LEU A 267 13.96 -12.65 13.79
C LEU A 267 14.02 -13.46 15.08
N SER A 268 14.22 -14.78 14.97
CA SER A 268 14.36 -15.65 16.14
C SER A 268 15.50 -15.21 17.07
N ALA A 269 16.56 -14.61 16.53
CA ALA A 269 17.65 -14.04 17.31
C ALA A 269 17.24 -12.83 18.15
N ILE A 270 16.28 -12.03 17.67
CA ILE A 270 15.68 -10.91 18.40
C ILE A 270 14.68 -11.41 19.43
N ASP A 271 13.83 -12.39 19.07
CA ASP A 271 12.82 -12.94 19.98
C ASP A 271 13.45 -13.58 21.22
N ARG A 272 14.64 -14.17 21.07
CA ARG A 272 15.41 -14.79 22.17
C ARG A 272 16.27 -13.79 22.96
N ALA A 273 16.42 -12.55 22.50
CA ALA A 273 17.35 -11.58 23.07
C ALA A 273 16.78 -10.75 24.23
N GLY A 274 15.49 -10.91 24.54
CA GLY A 274 14.82 -10.22 25.64
C GLY A 274 14.23 -8.85 25.27
N ALA A 275 13.58 -8.23 26.26
CA ALA A 275 12.75 -7.03 26.05
C ALA A 275 13.56 -5.80 25.60
N GLU A 276 14.79 -5.64 26.08
CA GLU A 276 15.63 -4.49 25.77
C GLU A 276 16.07 -4.45 24.29
N VAL A 277 16.44 -5.60 23.72
CA VAL A 277 16.74 -5.68 22.28
C VAL A 277 15.47 -5.48 21.46
N LYS A 278 14.35 -6.05 21.91
CA LYS A 278 13.05 -5.91 21.24
C LYS A 278 12.57 -4.46 21.19
N SER A 279 12.74 -3.67 22.26
CA SER A 279 12.35 -2.26 22.29
C SER A 279 13.19 -1.36 21.36
N ARG A 280 14.41 -1.79 21.02
CA ARG A 280 15.31 -1.12 20.07
C ARG A 280 15.31 -1.77 18.68
N THR A 281 14.23 -2.50 18.35
CA THR A 281 14.04 -3.13 17.04
C THR A 281 12.71 -2.69 16.43
N THR A 282 12.76 -2.06 15.25
CA THR A 282 11.57 -1.69 14.48
C THR A 282 11.23 -2.77 13.45
N LEU A 283 9.98 -3.22 13.46
CA LEU A 283 9.39 -4.02 12.40
C LEU A 283 8.58 -3.10 11.48
N PHE A 284 9.17 -2.68 10.36
CA PHE A 284 8.66 -1.54 9.59
C PHE A 284 7.42 -1.90 8.74
N ARG A 285 6.25 -1.30 9.03
CA ARG A 285 5.00 -1.58 8.30
C ARG A 285 3.98 -0.45 8.22
N LYS A 286 3.81 0.32 9.30
CA LYS A 286 2.73 1.28 9.54
C LYS A 286 3.26 2.71 9.60
N ILE A 287 2.36 3.69 9.61
CA ILE A 287 2.70 5.12 9.78
C ILE A 287 3.47 5.37 11.08
N GLY A 288 3.11 4.68 12.17
CA GLY A 288 3.83 4.76 13.45
C GLY A 288 5.31 4.35 13.34
N ASP A 289 5.61 3.34 12.51
CA ASP A 289 6.99 2.90 12.27
C ASP A 289 7.78 3.93 11.48
N PHE A 290 7.15 4.56 10.47
CA PHE A 290 7.75 5.68 9.76
C PHE A 290 8.09 6.84 10.70
N ARG A 291 7.13 7.27 11.54
CA ARG A 291 7.35 8.39 12.48
C ARG A 291 8.44 8.08 13.50
N SER A 292 8.42 6.89 14.09
CA SER A 292 9.41 6.48 15.09
C SER A 292 10.80 6.32 14.46
N LEU A 293 10.91 5.66 13.30
CA LEU A 293 12.19 5.46 12.63
C LEU A 293 12.76 6.76 12.06
N GLU A 294 11.92 7.67 11.56
CA GLU A 294 12.36 9.01 11.12
C GLU A 294 12.97 9.78 12.29
N LYS A 295 12.31 9.77 13.45
CA LYS A 295 12.85 10.37 14.69
C LYS A 295 14.19 9.73 15.08
N ILE A 296 14.26 8.40 15.13
CA ILE A 296 15.48 7.66 15.46
C ILE A 296 16.62 8.06 14.50
N SER A 297 16.35 8.17 13.20
CA SER A 297 17.36 8.55 12.20
C SER A 297 18.04 9.90 12.42
N ARG A 298 17.35 10.82 13.13
CA ARG A 298 17.89 12.14 13.50
C ARG A 298 18.66 12.14 14.82
N GLU A 299 18.40 11.16 15.69
CA GLU A 299 18.88 11.15 17.08
C GLU A 299 20.06 10.19 17.32
N VAL A 300 20.08 9.04 16.64
CA VAL A 300 21.09 8.00 16.86
C VAL A 300 22.24 8.08 15.85
N LYS A 301 23.36 7.40 16.14
CA LYS A 301 24.57 7.45 15.30
C LYS A 301 24.67 6.29 14.32
N SER A 302 24.10 5.12 14.63
CA SER A 302 24.15 3.94 13.77
C SER A 302 22.81 3.20 13.74
N ILE A 303 22.29 2.92 12.55
CA ILE A 303 21.10 2.08 12.34
C ILE A 303 21.48 0.86 11.49
N THR A 304 21.13 -0.33 11.96
CA THR A 304 21.34 -1.58 11.21
C THR A 304 20.02 -2.15 10.68
N ILE A 305 19.95 -2.34 9.38
CA ILE A 305 18.84 -3.00 8.69
C ILE A 305 19.19 -4.47 8.48
N ILE A 306 18.34 -5.37 8.96
CA ILE A 306 18.46 -6.81 8.72
C ILE A 306 17.43 -7.22 7.68
N GLY A 307 17.91 -7.62 6.50
CA GLY A 307 17.09 -8.02 5.37
C GLY A 307 17.51 -7.34 4.07
N GLY A 308 17.78 -8.15 3.05
CA GLY A 308 18.17 -7.72 1.70
C GLY A 308 17.01 -7.63 0.72
N GLY A 309 15.75 -7.78 1.16
CA GLY A 309 14.58 -7.67 0.29
C GLY A 309 14.34 -6.25 -0.24
N PHE A 310 13.29 -6.08 -1.06
CA PHE A 310 12.93 -4.75 -1.61
C PHE A 310 12.72 -3.71 -0.51
N LEU A 311 11.89 -4.00 0.51
CA LEU A 311 11.63 -3.07 1.61
C LEU A 311 12.92 -2.69 2.37
N GLY A 312 13.77 -3.67 2.70
CA GLY A 312 15.03 -3.43 3.39
C GLY A 312 15.97 -2.55 2.58
N SER A 313 16.04 -2.77 1.26
CA SER A 313 16.88 -1.98 0.34
C SER A 313 16.34 -0.56 0.11
N GLU A 314 15.02 -0.39 0.04
CA GLU A 314 14.38 0.93 0.00
C GLU A 314 14.72 1.74 1.26
N LEU A 315 14.54 1.14 2.44
CA LEU A 315 14.88 1.77 3.73
C LEU A 315 16.38 2.07 3.84
N ALA A 316 17.25 1.20 3.31
CA ALA A 316 18.69 1.43 3.28
C ALA A 316 19.04 2.68 2.47
N CYS A 317 18.48 2.83 1.27
CA CYS A 317 18.69 4.02 0.44
C CYS A 317 18.12 5.29 1.11
N ALA A 318 16.91 5.20 1.68
CA ALA A 318 16.25 6.31 2.36
C ALA A 318 17.05 6.81 3.57
N LEU A 319 17.42 5.89 4.47
CA LEU A 319 18.22 6.20 5.65
C LEU A 319 19.64 6.62 5.27
N GLY A 320 20.26 5.98 4.27
CA GLY A 320 21.59 6.34 3.77
C GLY A 320 21.63 7.80 3.27
N ARG A 321 20.60 8.24 2.56
CA ARG A 321 20.48 9.65 2.14
C ARG A 321 20.43 10.60 3.34
N LYS A 322 19.61 10.31 4.35
CA LYS A 322 19.54 11.13 5.58
C LYS A 322 20.86 11.10 6.36
N ALA A 323 21.48 9.94 6.46
CA ALA A 323 22.73 9.73 7.16
C ALA A 323 23.90 10.53 6.55
N ARG A 324 23.96 10.66 5.22
CA ARG A 324 24.95 11.54 4.56
C ARG A 324 24.83 13.00 4.97
N ALA A 325 23.61 13.52 5.15
CA ALA A 325 23.39 14.90 5.59
C ALA A 325 23.75 15.09 7.08
N LEU A 326 23.58 14.05 7.90
CA LEU A 326 23.77 14.10 9.35
C LEU A 326 25.14 13.57 9.82
N GLY A 327 25.94 12.98 8.93
CA GLY A 327 27.20 12.32 9.28
C GLY A 327 27.01 11.07 10.16
N THR A 328 25.91 10.34 9.98
CA THR A 328 25.60 9.10 10.73
C THR A 328 25.83 7.85 9.88
N GLU A 329 25.70 6.67 10.48
CA GLU A 329 25.97 5.38 9.86
C GLU A 329 24.69 4.59 9.59
N VAL A 330 24.63 3.96 8.42
CA VAL A 330 23.63 2.93 8.09
C VAL A 330 24.33 1.67 7.65
N ILE A 331 23.95 0.56 8.26
CA ILE A 331 24.43 -0.78 7.92
C ILE A 331 23.24 -1.57 7.36
N GLN A 332 23.45 -2.32 6.29
CA GLN A 332 22.47 -3.30 5.82
C GLN A 332 23.14 -4.67 5.76
N LEU A 333 22.56 -5.66 6.43
CA LEU A 333 23.10 -7.02 6.46
C LEU A 333 22.04 -8.06 6.12
N PHE A 334 22.47 -9.13 5.45
CA PHE A 334 21.61 -10.23 5.02
C PHE A 334 22.45 -11.46 4.61
N PRO A 335 21.85 -12.68 4.62
CA PRO A 335 22.59 -13.91 4.34
C PRO A 335 22.89 -14.13 2.84
N GLU A 336 22.14 -13.51 1.94
CA GLU A 336 22.35 -13.62 0.49
C GLU A 336 23.66 -12.94 0.03
N LYS A 337 24.11 -13.26 -1.20
CA LYS A 337 25.30 -12.66 -1.82
C LYS A 337 25.14 -11.18 -2.21
N GLY A 338 23.91 -10.70 -2.33
CA GLY A 338 23.58 -9.34 -2.73
C GLY A 338 22.11 -9.02 -2.49
N ASN A 339 21.75 -7.74 -2.63
CA ASN A 339 20.39 -7.26 -2.45
C ASN A 339 19.42 -7.98 -3.39
N MET A 340 18.23 -8.34 -2.88
CA MET A 340 17.17 -9.11 -3.54
C MET A 340 17.63 -10.43 -4.15
N GLY A 341 18.66 -11.07 -3.60
CA GLY A 341 19.27 -12.29 -4.15
C GLY A 341 18.37 -13.54 -4.21
N LYS A 342 17.17 -13.52 -3.59
CA LYS A 342 16.15 -14.57 -3.76
C LYS A 342 15.32 -14.43 -5.04
N ILE A 343 15.39 -13.27 -5.69
CA ILE A 343 14.53 -12.90 -6.84
C ILE A 343 15.39 -12.50 -8.04
N LEU A 344 16.41 -11.68 -7.83
CA LEU A 344 17.24 -11.16 -8.91
C LEU A 344 18.39 -12.12 -9.22
N PRO A 345 18.80 -12.24 -10.51
CA PRO A 345 20.03 -12.93 -10.87
C PRO A 345 21.26 -12.22 -10.29
N GLU A 346 22.36 -12.97 -10.11
CA GLU A 346 23.57 -12.51 -9.40
C GLU A 346 24.11 -11.17 -9.93
N TYR A 347 24.15 -10.98 -11.26
CA TYR A 347 24.58 -9.72 -11.89
C TYR A 347 23.78 -8.51 -11.38
N LEU A 348 22.45 -8.58 -11.44
CA LEU A 348 21.59 -7.46 -11.07
C LEU A 348 21.50 -7.28 -9.55
N SER A 349 21.59 -8.38 -8.80
CA SER A 349 21.70 -8.36 -7.35
C SER A 349 22.98 -7.65 -6.88
N ASN A 350 24.11 -7.94 -7.53
CA ASN A 350 25.40 -7.28 -7.26
C ASN A 350 25.37 -5.80 -7.65
N TRP A 351 24.84 -5.46 -8.84
CA TRP A 351 24.66 -4.07 -9.26
C TRP A 351 23.81 -3.28 -8.25
N THR A 352 22.74 -3.89 -7.72
CA THR A 352 21.87 -3.24 -6.74
C THR A 352 22.59 -3.04 -5.41
N MET A 353 23.37 -4.02 -4.95
CA MET A 353 24.23 -3.87 -3.78
C MET A 353 25.22 -2.72 -3.94
N GLU A 354 25.85 -2.58 -5.11
CA GLU A 354 26.73 -1.45 -5.41
C GLU A 354 25.98 -0.13 -5.40
N LYS A 355 24.77 -0.08 -5.97
CA LYS A 355 23.93 1.12 -5.93
C LYS A 355 23.62 1.55 -4.49
N VAL A 356 23.28 0.60 -3.61
CA VAL A 356 23.03 0.88 -2.18
C VAL A 356 24.31 1.36 -1.49
N ARG A 357 25.47 0.76 -1.78
CA ARG A 357 26.78 1.24 -1.28
C ARG A 357 27.10 2.66 -1.71
N ARG A 358 26.75 3.06 -2.95
CA ARG A 358 26.92 4.44 -3.44
C ARG A 358 26.05 5.47 -2.70
N GLU A 359 24.99 5.03 -2.00
CA GLU A 359 24.23 5.90 -1.10
C GLU A 359 24.91 6.11 0.27
N GLY A 360 26.07 5.49 0.51
CA GLY A 360 26.85 5.59 1.76
C GLY A 360 26.57 4.47 2.76
N VAL A 361 25.75 3.48 2.40
CA VAL A 361 25.38 2.37 3.28
C VAL A 361 26.47 1.31 3.31
N LYS A 362 26.81 0.83 4.53
CA LYS A 362 27.71 -0.32 4.71
C LYS A 362 26.93 -1.62 4.51
N VAL A 363 27.00 -2.16 3.30
CA VAL A 363 26.31 -3.42 2.95
C VAL A 363 27.18 -4.64 3.24
N MET A 364 26.69 -5.51 4.14
CA MET A 364 27.32 -6.74 4.59
C MET A 364 26.54 -7.97 4.06
N PRO A 365 26.85 -8.46 2.84
CA PRO A 365 26.31 -9.73 2.36
C PRO A 365 26.90 -10.91 3.13
N ASN A 366 26.32 -12.10 2.91
CA ASN A 366 26.74 -13.36 3.55
C ASN A 366 26.73 -13.30 5.09
N ALA A 367 25.91 -12.42 5.67
CA ALA A 367 25.83 -12.18 7.09
C ALA A 367 24.69 -13.00 7.71
N ILE A 368 25.03 -14.10 8.38
CA ILE A 368 24.09 -14.91 9.16
C ILE A 368 24.13 -14.44 10.62
N VAL A 369 23.03 -13.84 11.09
CA VAL A 369 22.89 -13.39 12.48
C VAL A 369 22.76 -14.60 13.41
N GLN A 370 23.67 -14.72 14.37
CA GLN A 370 23.67 -15.79 15.36
C GLN A 370 22.94 -15.37 16.65
N SER A 371 23.23 -14.16 17.14
CA SER A 371 22.62 -13.61 18.36
C SER A 371 22.67 -12.09 18.35
N VAL A 372 21.74 -11.47 19.05
CA VAL A 372 21.75 -10.03 19.35
C VAL A 372 21.70 -9.86 20.85
N GLY A 373 22.47 -8.90 21.38
CA GLY A 373 22.45 -8.54 22.79
C GLY A 373 22.76 -7.06 22.98
N VAL A 374 22.85 -6.63 24.23
CA VAL A 374 23.29 -5.27 24.60
C VAL A 374 24.66 -5.36 25.26
N SER A 375 25.57 -4.47 24.86
CA SER A 375 26.90 -4.34 25.43
C SER A 375 27.23 -2.86 25.59
N SER A 376 27.51 -2.42 26.81
CA SER A 376 27.87 -1.03 27.12
C SER A 376 26.90 0.01 26.53
N GLY A 377 25.59 -0.27 26.55
CA GLY A 377 24.55 0.61 26.02
C GLY A 377 24.33 0.56 24.50
N LYS A 378 25.12 -0.24 23.75
CA LYS A 378 24.95 -0.46 22.30
C LYS A 378 24.35 -1.84 22.03
N LEU A 379 23.62 -1.96 20.91
CA LEU A 379 23.23 -3.27 20.39
C LEU A 379 24.45 -3.92 19.76
N LEU A 380 24.68 -5.19 20.10
CA LEU A 380 25.78 -6.00 19.56
C LEU A 380 25.20 -7.20 18.81
N ILE A 381 25.34 -7.19 17.48
CA ILE A 381 24.94 -8.27 16.58
C ILE A 381 26.17 -9.14 16.33
N LYS A 382 26.08 -10.43 16.69
CA LYS A 382 27.13 -11.42 16.41
C LYS A 382 26.77 -12.22 15.17
N LEU A 383 27.68 -12.28 14.21
CA LEU A 383 27.52 -13.04 12.98
C LEU A 383 28.23 -14.39 13.08
N LYS A 384 27.72 -15.40 12.35
CA LYS A 384 28.27 -16.76 12.34
C LYS A 384 29.74 -16.83 11.89
N ASP A 385 30.16 -15.90 11.03
CA ASP A 385 31.54 -15.80 10.54
C ASP A 385 32.51 -15.10 11.51
N GLY A 386 32.06 -14.78 12.73
CA GLY A 386 32.86 -14.16 13.78
C GLY A 386 32.87 -12.63 13.77
N ARG A 387 32.36 -11.99 12.71
CA ARG A 387 32.19 -10.53 12.69
C ARG A 387 31.18 -10.09 13.75
N LYS A 388 31.39 -8.89 14.28
CA LYS A 388 30.52 -8.22 15.26
C LYS A 388 30.12 -6.87 14.71
N VAL A 389 28.85 -6.50 14.89
CA VAL A 389 28.30 -5.23 14.46
C VAL A 389 27.70 -4.52 15.67
N GLU A 390 28.25 -3.37 16.02
CA GLU A 390 27.71 -2.49 17.05
C GLU A 390 26.82 -1.44 16.40
N THR A 391 25.64 -1.20 16.97
CA THR A 391 24.66 -0.27 16.42
C THR A 391 23.75 0.30 17.51
N ASP A 392 22.99 1.36 17.19
CA ASP A 392 22.05 1.97 18.15
C ASP A 392 20.63 1.43 18.01
N HIS A 393 20.21 1.09 16.80
CA HIS A 393 18.86 0.63 16.52
C HIS A 393 18.84 -0.39 15.39
N ILE A 394 17.92 -1.36 15.46
CA ILE A 394 17.73 -2.38 14.43
C ILE A 394 16.42 -2.14 13.68
N VAL A 395 16.42 -2.32 12.37
CA VAL A 395 15.21 -2.46 11.55
C VAL A 395 15.21 -3.85 10.93
N ALA A 396 14.19 -4.67 11.20
CA ALA A 396 14.05 -5.97 10.55
C ALA A 396 13.03 -5.90 9.41
N ALA A 397 13.46 -6.29 8.20
CA ALA A 397 12.67 -6.31 6.99
C ALA A 397 12.78 -7.68 6.29
N VAL A 398 12.30 -8.72 6.98
CA VAL A 398 12.52 -10.15 6.62
C VAL A 398 11.26 -10.88 6.16
N GLY A 399 10.26 -10.13 5.73
CA GLY A 399 8.99 -10.63 5.20
C GLY A 399 7.82 -10.49 6.17
N LEU A 400 6.71 -11.12 5.79
CA LEU A 400 5.40 -10.98 6.42
C LEU A 400 4.81 -12.37 6.70
N GLU A 401 4.00 -12.48 7.75
CA GLU A 401 3.02 -13.55 7.93
C GLU A 401 1.61 -13.01 7.72
N PRO A 402 0.73 -13.68 6.96
CA PRO A 402 -0.64 -13.25 6.78
C PRO A 402 -1.43 -13.34 8.10
N ASN A 403 -2.29 -12.36 8.37
CA ASN A 403 -3.08 -12.28 9.60
C ASN A 403 -4.31 -13.17 9.49
N VAL A 404 -4.16 -14.43 9.93
CA VAL A 404 -5.17 -15.50 9.80
C VAL A 404 -5.83 -15.88 11.13
N GLU A 405 -5.73 -15.05 12.16
CA GLU A 405 -6.24 -15.38 13.50
C GLU A 405 -7.74 -15.69 13.51
N LEU A 406 -8.52 -15.00 12.66
CA LEU A 406 -9.96 -15.19 12.50
C LEU A 406 -10.32 -16.55 11.87
N ALA A 407 -9.38 -17.25 11.24
CA ALA A 407 -9.62 -18.61 10.74
C ALA A 407 -9.99 -19.57 11.88
N LYS A 408 -9.46 -19.36 13.09
CA LYS A 408 -9.68 -20.23 14.25
C LYS A 408 -11.14 -20.23 14.69
N THR A 409 -11.73 -19.04 14.85
CA THR A 409 -13.12 -18.89 15.29
C THR A 409 -14.10 -19.05 14.14
N GLY A 410 -13.72 -18.61 12.93
CA GLY A 410 -14.54 -18.75 11.74
C GLY A 410 -14.52 -20.13 11.08
N GLY A 411 -13.66 -21.05 11.53
CA GLY A 411 -13.48 -22.37 10.90
C GLY A 411 -13.09 -22.29 9.42
N LEU A 412 -12.32 -21.26 9.04
CA LEU A 412 -11.90 -21.03 7.66
C LEU A 412 -10.59 -21.77 7.36
N GLU A 413 -10.46 -22.27 6.12
CA GLU A 413 -9.27 -23.00 5.70
C GLU A 413 -8.09 -22.05 5.47
N ILE A 414 -6.92 -22.43 5.97
CA ILE A 414 -5.66 -21.74 5.75
C ILE A 414 -4.71 -22.65 4.97
N ASP A 415 -3.89 -22.06 4.10
CA ASP A 415 -2.88 -22.81 3.35
C ASP A 415 -1.61 -22.97 4.20
N SER A 416 -1.17 -24.20 4.46
CA SER A 416 -0.01 -24.49 5.32
C SER A 416 1.32 -24.16 4.65
N ASP A 417 1.38 -24.17 3.32
CA ASP A 417 2.63 -24.09 2.57
C ASP A 417 2.97 -22.63 2.23
N PHE A 418 1.96 -21.87 1.79
CA PHE A 418 2.13 -20.47 1.39
C PHE A 418 1.63 -19.46 2.44
N GLY A 419 0.85 -19.93 3.42
CA GLY A 419 0.13 -19.10 4.37
C GLY A 419 -1.08 -18.40 3.74
N GLY A 420 -1.99 -17.91 4.58
CA GLY A 420 -3.16 -17.13 4.18
C GLY A 420 -4.44 -17.95 4.08
N PHE A 421 -5.57 -17.27 3.97
CA PHE A 421 -6.87 -17.93 3.81
C PHE A 421 -6.99 -18.50 2.39
N ARG A 422 -7.39 -19.76 2.27
CA ARG A 422 -7.68 -20.35 0.96
C ARG A 422 -9.00 -19.82 0.44
N VAL A 423 -8.98 -19.39 -0.82
CA VAL A 423 -10.18 -18.90 -1.52
C VAL A 423 -10.40 -19.62 -2.84
N ASN A 424 -11.64 -19.64 -3.34
CA ASN A 424 -11.93 -20.14 -4.68
C ASN A 424 -11.54 -19.10 -5.77
N ALA A 425 -11.89 -19.38 -7.03
CA ALA A 425 -11.60 -18.49 -8.16
C ALA A 425 -12.28 -17.11 -8.06
N GLU A 426 -13.38 -17.00 -7.32
CA GLU A 426 -14.11 -15.76 -7.07
C GLU A 426 -13.70 -15.08 -5.74
N LEU A 427 -12.57 -15.50 -5.17
CA LEU A 427 -12.02 -15.03 -3.90
C LEU A 427 -12.89 -15.32 -2.67
N GLN A 428 -13.83 -16.26 -2.76
CA GLN A 428 -14.68 -16.67 -1.65
C GLN A 428 -13.96 -17.68 -0.75
N ALA A 429 -14.01 -17.43 0.56
CA ALA A 429 -13.76 -18.43 1.60
C ALA A 429 -15.06 -19.14 2.03
N ARG A 430 -16.21 -18.46 1.90
CA ARG A 430 -17.58 -18.95 2.09
C ARG A 430 -18.53 -18.22 1.14
N SER A 431 -19.79 -18.66 1.06
CA SER A 431 -20.81 -18.08 0.17
C SER A 431 -20.99 -16.56 0.31
N ASN A 432 -20.79 -16.01 1.51
CA ASN A 432 -20.87 -14.58 1.80
C ASN A 432 -19.61 -14.00 2.44
N ILE A 433 -18.47 -14.70 2.38
CA ILE A 433 -17.19 -14.25 2.93
C ILE A 433 -16.11 -14.34 1.85
N TRP A 434 -15.50 -13.20 1.55
CA TRP A 434 -14.38 -13.07 0.62
C TRP A 434 -13.07 -12.74 1.35
N VAL A 435 -11.93 -12.97 0.70
CA VAL A 435 -10.61 -12.56 1.20
C VAL A 435 -9.82 -11.88 0.09
N ALA A 436 -9.15 -10.77 0.40
CA ALA A 436 -8.35 -10.02 -0.57
C ALA A 436 -7.02 -9.49 0.01
N GLY A 437 -6.11 -9.08 -0.88
CA GLY A 437 -4.79 -8.53 -0.53
C GLY A 437 -3.86 -9.57 0.10
N ASP A 438 -2.92 -9.11 0.94
CA ASP A 438 -1.83 -9.96 1.49
C ASP A 438 -2.32 -11.19 2.28
N ALA A 439 -3.58 -11.20 2.75
CA ALA A 439 -4.16 -12.29 3.53
C ALA A 439 -4.69 -13.46 2.68
N ALA A 440 -4.90 -13.24 1.37
CA ALA A 440 -5.50 -14.22 0.48
C ALA A 440 -4.46 -15.18 -0.12
N CYS A 441 -4.70 -16.49 0.02
CA CYS A 441 -4.05 -17.52 -0.77
C CYS A 441 -4.98 -17.92 -1.92
N PHE A 442 -4.84 -17.23 -3.05
CA PHE A 442 -5.68 -17.40 -4.23
C PHE A 442 -5.11 -18.48 -5.17
N TYR A 443 -5.90 -18.85 -6.18
CA TYR A 443 -5.45 -19.76 -7.23
C TYR A 443 -5.04 -18.93 -8.46
N ASP A 444 -3.74 -18.67 -8.59
CA ASP A 444 -3.15 -18.01 -9.74
C ASP A 444 -3.40 -18.87 -11.00
N ILE A 445 -3.93 -18.24 -12.05
CA ILE A 445 -4.30 -18.90 -13.31
C ILE A 445 -3.13 -19.63 -13.99
N LYS A 446 -1.89 -19.22 -13.73
CA LYS A 446 -0.68 -19.84 -14.26
C LYS A 446 0.08 -20.67 -13.23
N LEU A 447 0.10 -20.23 -11.98
CA LEU A 447 1.02 -20.75 -10.96
C LEU A 447 0.35 -21.60 -9.88
N GLY A 448 -0.99 -21.72 -9.89
CA GLY A 448 -1.74 -22.46 -8.88
C GLY A 448 -1.84 -21.69 -7.56
N ARG A 449 -1.87 -22.40 -6.42
CA ARG A 449 -2.00 -21.76 -5.11
C ARG A 449 -0.86 -20.80 -4.84
N ARG A 450 -1.19 -19.55 -4.49
CA ARG A 450 -0.21 -18.50 -4.26
C ARG A 450 -0.74 -17.40 -3.34
N ARG A 451 0.19 -16.75 -2.65
CA ARG A 451 0.01 -15.48 -1.95
C ARG A 451 1.05 -14.48 -2.44
N VAL A 452 0.69 -13.20 -2.53
CA VAL A 452 1.59 -12.10 -2.92
C VAL A 452 1.41 -10.89 -2.01
N GLU A 453 2.46 -10.06 -1.91
CA GLU A 453 2.53 -8.85 -1.07
C GLU A 453 2.65 -7.61 -1.95
N HIS A 454 1.76 -7.47 -2.92
CA HIS A 454 1.80 -6.43 -3.95
C HIS A 454 0.68 -5.41 -3.75
N HIS A 455 1.00 -4.12 -3.93
CA HIS A 455 -0.02 -3.07 -3.93
C HIS A 455 -1.08 -3.33 -5.01
N ASP A 456 -0.63 -3.68 -6.23
CA ASP A 456 -1.51 -3.92 -7.37
C ASP A 456 -2.50 -5.05 -7.10
N HIS A 457 -2.04 -6.19 -6.57
CA HIS A 457 -2.92 -7.31 -6.16
C HIS A 457 -3.91 -6.94 -5.06
N ALA A 458 -3.60 -5.95 -4.22
CA ALA A 458 -4.54 -5.47 -3.22
C ALA A 458 -5.55 -4.45 -3.78
N VAL A 459 -5.29 -3.87 -4.96
CA VAL A 459 -6.21 -2.92 -5.61
C VAL A 459 -7.16 -3.65 -6.57
N GLU A 460 -6.64 -4.60 -7.34
CA GLU A 460 -7.41 -5.55 -8.15
C GLU A 460 -8.24 -6.49 -7.27
#